data_AF-A0A954HNT6-F1
#
_entry.id   AF-A0A954HNT6-F1
#
_cell.length_a   1.000
_cell.length_b   1.000
_cell.length_c   1.000
_cell.angle_alpha   90.00
_cell.angle_beta   90.00
_cell.angle_gamma   90.00
#
_symmetry.space_group_name_H-M   'P 1'
#
loop_
_entity.id
_entity.type
_entity.pdbx_description
1 polymer ?
#
loop_
_entity_poly.entity_id
_entity_poly.type
_entity_poly.pdbx_seq_one_letter_code
_entity_poly.pdbx_strand_id
1 'polypeptide(L)'
;MNPSDIVTCNGPQLASLRKSGGLTQDELAHEARLSVRVIRKAEKSGNIRFSTLSAIAEALRTHGADAAAERLCCDPVTIAQQFVEAYRRHEEKMTDHIRHLLCPDLDVFVAGDPSQIPFAGTFHGPDGLQEMWCRFFGLIERYDK
;
A
#
# COMPACT_ATOMS: atom_id res chain seq x y z
N MET A 1 -11.37 -5.68 3.69
CA MET A 1 -10.58 -6.89 3.99
C MET A 1 -11.38 -7.80 4.90
N ASN A 2 -11.34 -9.11 4.68
CA ASN A 2 -12.02 -10.07 5.55
C ASN A 2 -11.20 -10.29 6.84
N PRO A 3 -11.84 -10.53 7.99
CA PRO A 3 -11.14 -10.74 9.26
C PRO A 3 -10.12 -11.90 9.24
N SER A 4 -10.33 -12.89 8.38
CA SER A 4 -9.46 -14.06 8.22
C SER A 4 -8.24 -13.83 7.33
N ASP A 5 -8.21 -12.73 6.57
CA ASP A 5 -7.13 -12.46 5.62
C ASP A 5 -5.80 -12.31 6.35
N ILE A 6 -4.73 -12.81 5.73
CA ILE A 6 -3.36 -12.62 6.22
C ILE A 6 -2.77 -11.41 5.51
N VAL A 7 -2.32 -10.42 6.28
CA VAL A 7 -1.78 -9.17 5.78
C VAL A 7 -0.39 -8.91 6.36
N THR A 8 0.44 -8.20 5.60
CA THR A 8 1.72 -7.66 6.07
C THR A 8 1.45 -6.36 6.82
N CYS A 9 1.93 -6.25 8.06
CA CYS A 9 1.80 -5.01 8.83
C CYS A 9 2.83 -3.96 8.35
N ASN A 10 2.45 -2.70 8.30
CA ASN A 10 3.34 -1.56 8.27
C ASN A 10 3.92 -1.36 9.68
N GLY A 11 4.95 -2.14 9.99
CA GLY A 11 5.60 -2.17 11.29
C GLY A 11 6.14 -0.80 11.76
N PRO A 12 6.82 -0.03 10.89
CA PRO A 12 7.28 1.32 11.22
C PRO A 12 6.15 2.27 11.64
N GLN A 13 5.03 2.27 10.91
CA GLN A 13 3.87 3.10 11.24
C GLN A 13 3.23 2.67 12.56
N LEU A 14 3.05 1.37 12.79
CA LEU A 14 2.54 0.83 14.04
C LEU A 14 3.41 1.27 15.23
N ALA A 15 4.73 1.11 15.11
CA ALA A 15 5.67 1.51 16.16
C ALA A 15 5.65 3.01 16.42
N SER A 16 5.48 3.83 15.37
CA SER A 16 5.34 5.28 15.48
C SER A 16 4.08 5.67 16.26
N LEU A 17 2.92 5.13 15.86
CA LEU A 17 1.64 5.40 16.51
C LEU A 17 1.64 4.98 17.99
N ARG A 18 2.14 3.77 18.28
CA ARG A 18 2.29 3.30 19.65
C ARG A 18 3.14 4.26 20.50
N LYS A 19 4.32 4.64 20.00
CA LYS A 19 5.23 5.56 20.72
C LYS A 19 4.59 6.94 20.92
N SER A 20 3.84 7.43 19.94
CA SER A 20 3.13 8.72 20.06
C SER A 20 2.04 8.70 21.12
N GLY A 21 1.41 7.54 21.35
CA GLY A 21 0.47 7.32 22.46
C GLY A 21 1.13 7.02 23.80
N GLY A 22 2.46 7.07 23.90
CA GLY A 22 3.21 6.80 25.13
C GLY A 22 3.24 5.33 25.56
N LEU A 23 2.84 4.41 24.70
CA LEU A 23 2.72 2.98 25.03
C LEU A 23 4.02 2.21 24.78
N THR A 24 4.35 1.29 25.68
CA THR A 24 5.30 0.19 25.46
C THR A 24 4.66 -0.93 24.64
N GLN A 25 5.46 -1.86 24.13
CA GLN A 25 4.94 -3.03 23.41
C GLN A 25 4.08 -3.92 24.32
N ASP A 26 4.44 -4.03 25.60
CA ASP A 26 3.71 -4.82 26.60
C ASP A 26 2.36 -4.18 26.96
N GLU A 27 2.31 -2.86 27.11
CA GLU A 27 1.05 -2.13 27.34
C GLU A 27 0.11 -2.24 26.14
N LEU A 28 0.60 -2.03 24.92
CA LEU A 28 -0.22 -2.23 23.71
C LEU A 28 -0.73 -3.68 23.59
N ALA A 29 0.10 -4.66 23.98
CA ALA A 29 -0.32 -6.06 23.98
C ALA A 29 -1.45 -6.30 25.00
N HIS A 30 -1.35 -5.71 26.19
CA HIS A 30 -2.38 -5.79 27.22
C HIS A 30 -3.71 -5.19 26.74
N GLU A 31 -3.67 -3.96 26.21
CA GLU A 31 -4.85 -3.25 25.71
C GLU A 31 -5.52 -3.99 24.54
N ALA A 32 -4.73 -4.52 23.61
CA ALA A 32 -5.24 -5.29 22.49
C ALA A 32 -5.67 -6.72 22.86
N ARG A 33 -5.44 -7.17 24.11
CA ARG A 33 -5.65 -8.56 24.58
C ARG A 33 -4.88 -9.58 23.73
N LEU A 34 -3.65 -9.23 23.38
CA LEU A 34 -2.73 -10.05 22.59
C LEU A 34 -1.47 -10.37 23.39
N SER A 35 -0.67 -11.32 22.89
CA SER A 35 0.68 -11.52 23.45
C SER A 35 1.64 -10.46 22.92
N VAL A 36 2.63 -10.06 23.72
CA VAL A 36 3.71 -9.16 23.29
C VAL A 36 4.46 -9.70 22.06
N ARG A 37 4.52 -11.03 21.89
CA ARG A 37 5.10 -11.68 20.71
C ARG A 37 4.38 -11.28 19.42
N VAL A 38 3.06 -11.11 19.46
CA VAL A 38 2.25 -10.67 18.30
C VAL A 38 2.58 -9.21 17.96
N ILE A 39 2.66 -8.33 18.97
CA ILE A 39 3.05 -6.93 18.77
C ILE A 39 4.45 -6.82 18.18
N ARG A 40 5.43 -7.55 18.73
CA ARG A 40 6.80 -7.62 18.19
C ARG A 40 6.85 -8.14 16.75
N LYS A 41 6.00 -9.10 16.40
CA LYS A 41 5.90 -9.61 15.03
C LYS A 41 5.33 -8.54 14.09
N ALA A 42 4.27 -7.87 14.50
CA ALA A 42 3.62 -6.82 13.72
C ALA A 42 4.57 -5.62 13.46
N GLU A 43 5.27 -5.15 14.50
CA GLU A 43 6.25 -4.05 14.37
C GLU A 43 7.47 -4.40 13.51
N LYS A 44 7.77 -5.68 13.32
CA LYS A 44 8.79 -6.17 12.39
C LYS A 44 8.24 -6.43 10.98
N SER A 45 7.08 -5.86 10.67
CA SER A 45 6.37 -6.05 9.40
C SER A 45 6.06 -7.51 9.07
N GLY A 46 5.80 -8.32 10.10
CA GLY A 46 5.43 -9.73 9.90
C GLY A 46 3.96 -9.91 9.51
N ASN A 47 3.67 -11.06 8.89
CA ASN A 47 2.31 -11.42 8.47
C ASN A 47 1.42 -11.75 9.67
N ILE A 48 0.26 -11.10 9.78
CA ILE A 48 -0.74 -11.35 10.83
C ILE A 48 -2.15 -11.39 10.24
N ARG A 49 -3.11 -11.93 10.99
CA ARG A 49 -4.52 -11.88 10.56
C ARG A 49 -5.02 -10.44 10.60
N PHE A 50 -5.87 -10.07 9.64
CA PHE A 50 -6.48 -8.75 9.59
C PHE A 50 -7.26 -8.45 10.88
N SER A 51 -7.97 -9.43 11.44
CA SER A 51 -8.64 -9.30 12.74
C SER A 51 -7.70 -8.96 13.90
N THR A 52 -6.48 -9.51 13.90
CA THR A 52 -5.44 -9.16 14.87
C THR A 52 -5.01 -7.71 14.70
N LEU A 53 -4.84 -7.26 13.45
CA LEU A 53 -4.50 -5.88 13.16
C LEU A 53 -5.62 -4.91 13.54
N SER A 54 -6.90 -5.31 13.38
CA SER A 54 -8.06 -4.55 13.84
C SER A 54 -8.07 -4.37 15.37
N ALA A 55 -7.75 -5.43 16.13
CA ALA A 55 -7.64 -5.33 17.59
C ALA A 55 -6.51 -4.38 18.02
N ILE A 56 -5.37 -4.41 17.33
CA ILE A 56 -4.26 -3.47 17.57
C ILE A 56 -4.69 -2.03 17.24
N ALA A 57 -5.34 -1.81 16.10
CA ALA A 57 -5.79 -0.48 15.70
C ALA A 57 -6.80 0.10 16.70
N GLU A 58 -7.73 -0.72 17.20
CA GLU A 58 -8.67 -0.31 18.23
C GLU A 58 -7.98 0.09 19.54
N ALA A 59 -7.02 -0.72 20.01
CA ALA A 59 -6.23 -0.40 21.21
C ALA A 59 -5.39 0.88 21.05
N LEU A 60 -4.97 1.23 19.83
CA LEU A 60 -4.30 2.51 19.59
C LEU A 60 -5.29 3.68 19.62
N ARG A 61 -6.50 3.50 19.09
CA ARG A 61 -7.55 4.53 19.10
C ARG A 61 -8.00 4.89 20.51
N THR A 62 -8.09 3.93 21.43
CA THR A 62 -8.42 4.20 22.84
C THR A 62 -7.38 5.10 23.52
N HIS A 63 -6.15 5.14 22.99
CA HIS A 63 -5.07 6.03 23.41
C HIS A 63 -4.91 7.28 22.53
N GLY A 64 -5.93 7.63 21.75
CA GLY A 64 -5.99 8.88 20.99
C GLY A 64 -5.24 8.86 19.64
N ALA A 65 -4.77 7.70 19.19
CA ALA A 65 -4.14 7.60 17.88
C ALA A 65 -5.19 7.51 16.75
N ASP A 66 -4.94 8.17 15.63
CA ASP A 66 -5.70 7.98 14.39
C ASP A 66 -5.24 6.69 13.68
N ALA A 67 -5.70 5.56 14.18
CA ALA A 67 -5.35 4.23 13.69
C ALA A 67 -6.53 3.52 13.02
N ALA A 68 -6.29 2.97 11.83
CA ALA A 68 -7.19 2.07 11.12
C ALA A 68 -6.38 0.86 10.63
N ALA A 69 -6.98 -0.34 10.68
CA ALA A 69 -6.28 -1.58 10.33
C ALA A 69 -5.79 -1.55 8.88
N GLU A 70 -6.62 -0.99 7.98
CA GLU A 70 -6.33 -0.79 6.56
C GLU A 70 -5.10 0.08 6.34
N ARG A 71 -4.93 1.12 7.15
CA ARG A 71 -3.75 2.01 7.10
C ARG A 71 -2.52 1.28 7.63
N LEU A 72 -2.68 0.48 8.67
CA LEU A 72 -1.59 -0.28 9.28
C LEU A 72 -1.14 -1.50 8.46
N CYS A 73 -1.81 -1.88 7.38
CA CYS A 73 -1.34 -2.92 6.44
C CYS A 73 -0.96 -2.36 5.06
N CYS A 74 -0.92 -1.03 4.92
CA CYS A 74 -0.50 -0.37 3.71
C CYS A 74 0.77 0.44 4.00
N ASP A 75 1.79 0.29 3.16
CA ASP A 75 2.96 1.16 3.18
C ASP A 75 3.04 1.92 1.85
N PRO A 76 2.45 3.13 1.77
CA PRO A 76 2.43 3.91 0.54
C PRO A 76 3.83 4.20 -0.01
N VAL A 77 4.83 4.36 0.86
CA VAL A 77 6.21 4.65 0.44
C VAL A 77 6.79 3.41 -0.23
N THR A 78 6.65 2.24 0.39
CA THR A 78 7.10 0.98 -0.21
C THR A 78 6.36 0.66 -1.51
N ILE A 79 5.04 0.92 -1.59
CA ILE A 79 4.26 0.74 -2.82
C ILE A 79 4.76 1.68 -3.92
N ALA A 80 4.96 2.96 -3.61
CA ALA A 80 5.47 3.94 -4.56
C ALA A 80 6.89 3.58 -5.05
N GLN A 81 7.76 3.11 -4.16
CA GLN A 81 9.10 2.64 -4.54
C GLN A 81 9.05 1.44 -5.49
N GLN A 82 8.19 0.46 -5.23
CA GLN A 82 7.99 -0.68 -6.13
C GLN A 82 7.43 -0.24 -7.49
N PHE A 83 6.48 0.69 -7.50
CA PHE A 83 5.94 1.27 -8.72
C PHE A 83 7.01 1.96 -9.57
N VAL A 84 7.80 2.86 -8.96
CA VAL A 84 8.88 3.59 -9.63
C VAL A 84 9.97 2.65 -10.12
N GLU A 85 10.36 1.64 -9.34
CA GLU A 85 11.37 0.68 -9.76
C GLU A 85 10.88 -0.21 -10.92
N ALA A 86 9.59 -0.59 -10.91
CA ALA A 86 8.99 -1.32 -12.01
C ALA A 86 8.94 -0.48 -13.29
N TYR A 87 8.55 0.78 -13.20
CA TYR A 87 8.66 1.73 -14.31
C TYR A 87 10.11 1.81 -14.82
N ARG A 88 11.07 1.91 -13.91
CA ARG A 88 12.50 2.04 -14.23
C ARG A 88 13.06 0.82 -14.96
N ARG A 89 12.65 -0.40 -14.58
CA ARG A 89 13.20 -1.65 -15.11
C ARG A 89 12.43 -2.25 -16.28
N HIS A 90 11.11 -2.05 -16.31
CA HIS A 90 10.21 -2.82 -17.16
C HIS A 90 9.39 -1.95 -18.12
N GLU A 91 9.37 -0.63 -17.91
CA GLU A 91 8.74 0.35 -18.81
C GLU A 91 7.31 -0.05 -19.21
N GLU A 92 7.06 -0.27 -20.51
CA GLU A 92 5.76 -0.67 -21.04
C GLU A 92 5.20 -1.90 -20.32
N LYS A 93 6.05 -2.80 -19.81
CA LYS A 93 5.64 -4.05 -19.15
C LYS A 93 5.54 -3.93 -17.63
N MET A 94 5.64 -2.73 -17.07
CA MET A 94 5.67 -2.57 -15.61
C MET A 94 4.44 -3.13 -14.92
N THR A 95 3.26 -3.04 -15.56
CA THR A 95 1.99 -3.51 -15.00
C THR A 95 2.03 -5.00 -14.66
N ASP A 96 2.70 -5.83 -15.47
CA ASP A 96 2.86 -7.27 -15.22
C ASP A 96 3.59 -7.53 -13.89
N HIS A 97 4.51 -6.65 -13.52
CA HIS A 97 5.34 -6.78 -12.31
C HIS A 97 4.67 -6.19 -11.06
N ILE A 98 3.78 -5.20 -11.23
CA ILE A 98 3.10 -4.53 -10.11
C ILE A 98 1.62 -4.86 -10.00
N ARG A 99 1.08 -5.80 -10.79
CA ARG A 99 -0.36 -6.12 -10.80
C ARG A 99 -0.93 -6.41 -9.41
N HIS A 100 -0.12 -7.01 -8.55
CA HIS A 100 -0.46 -7.32 -7.15
C HIS A 100 -0.62 -6.07 -6.24
N LEU A 101 -0.16 -4.90 -6.69
CA LEU A 101 -0.30 -3.61 -6.00
C LEU A 101 -1.50 -2.80 -6.49
N LEU A 102 -2.15 -3.23 -7.59
CA LEU A 102 -3.20 -2.46 -8.25
C LEU A 102 -4.58 -2.92 -7.81
N CYS A 103 -5.47 -1.95 -7.59
CA CYS A 103 -6.89 -2.23 -7.40
C CYS A 103 -7.49 -2.78 -8.72
N PRO A 104 -8.34 -3.82 -8.68
CA PRO A 104 -9.09 -4.25 -9.86
C PRO A 104 -9.92 -3.12 -10.49
N ASP A 105 -10.41 -2.21 -9.64
CA ASP A 105 -11.30 -1.11 -10.00
C ASP A 105 -10.53 0.22 -10.12
N LEU A 106 -9.23 0.17 -10.44
CA LEU A 106 -8.39 1.34 -10.59
C LEU A 106 -8.88 2.25 -11.74
N ASP A 107 -9.01 3.55 -11.49
CA ASP A 107 -9.21 4.54 -12.55
C ASP A 107 -7.95 5.38 -12.75
N VAL A 108 -7.47 5.43 -13.98
CA VAL A 108 -6.33 6.26 -14.39
C VAL A 108 -6.84 7.35 -15.29
N PHE A 109 -6.72 8.60 -14.84
CA PHE A 109 -7.08 9.77 -15.63
C PHE A 109 -5.84 10.54 -16.07
N VAL A 110 -5.70 10.71 -17.38
CA VAL A 110 -4.67 11.56 -17.99
C VAL A 110 -5.36 12.76 -18.63
N ALA A 111 -5.15 13.94 -18.05
CA ALA A 111 -5.69 15.18 -18.59
C ALA A 111 -5.02 15.54 -19.93
N GLY A 112 -5.84 15.94 -20.91
CA GLY A 112 -5.36 16.38 -22.22
C GLY A 112 -6.40 16.20 -23.30
N ASP A 113 -6.11 16.74 -24.48
CA ASP A 113 -6.87 16.45 -25.70
C ASP A 113 -6.29 15.17 -26.35
N PRO A 114 -7.07 14.09 -26.49
CA PRO A 114 -6.60 12.86 -27.13
C PRO A 114 -6.10 13.04 -28.57
N SER A 115 -6.50 14.12 -29.26
CA SER A 115 -5.98 14.46 -30.59
C SER A 115 -4.55 15.00 -30.57
N GLN A 116 -4.08 15.49 -29.42
CA GLN A 116 -2.72 16.02 -29.22
C GLN A 116 -1.86 15.10 -28.35
N ILE A 117 -2.47 14.44 -27.36
CA ILE A 117 -1.81 13.54 -26.42
C ILE A 117 -2.52 12.19 -26.54
N PRO A 118 -2.02 11.25 -27.37
CA PRO A 118 -2.71 9.99 -27.66
C PRO A 118 -2.99 9.08 -26.45
N PHE A 119 -2.29 9.31 -25.34
CA PHE A 119 -2.51 8.64 -24.05
C PHE A 119 -3.36 9.46 -23.06
N ALA A 120 -3.96 10.58 -23.47
CA ALA A 120 -4.96 11.31 -22.68
C ALA A 120 -6.31 10.58 -22.68
N GLY A 121 -7.03 10.68 -21.56
CA GLY A 121 -8.32 10.02 -21.37
C GLY A 121 -8.43 9.32 -20.01
N THR A 122 -9.42 8.43 -19.91
CA THR A 122 -9.64 7.60 -18.71
C THR A 122 -9.43 6.14 -19.08
N PHE A 123 -8.67 5.42 -18.25
CA PHE A 123 -8.37 4.00 -18.40
C PHE A 123 -8.75 3.25 -17.14
N HIS A 124 -9.36 2.09 -17.29
CA HIS A 124 -9.99 1.34 -16.20
C HIS A 124 -9.26 0.03 -15.91
N GLY A 125 -9.05 -0.24 -14.63
CA GLY A 125 -8.37 -1.41 -14.10
C GLY A 125 -6.89 -1.51 -14.48
N PRO A 126 -6.23 -2.61 -14.08
CA PRO A 126 -4.85 -2.90 -14.45
C PRO A 126 -4.64 -2.95 -15.97
N ASP A 127 -5.59 -3.50 -16.72
CA ASP A 127 -5.47 -3.66 -18.17
C ASP A 127 -5.56 -2.30 -18.88
N GLY A 128 -6.39 -1.38 -18.39
CA GLY A 128 -6.42 0.01 -18.86
C GLY A 128 -5.13 0.76 -18.54
N LEU A 129 -4.54 0.57 -17.36
CA LEU A 129 -3.23 1.14 -17.05
C LEU A 129 -2.15 0.64 -18.02
N GLN A 130 -2.18 -0.66 -18.36
CA GLN A 130 -1.27 -1.25 -19.36
C GLN A 130 -1.46 -0.61 -20.74
N GLU A 131 -2.70 -0.41 -21.18
CA GLU A 131 -2.99 0.29 -22.44
C GLU A 131 -2.44 1.71 -22.46
N MET A 132 -2.62 2.46 -21.36
CA MET A 132 -2.07 3.80 -21.20
C MET A 132 -0.55 3.80 -21.36
N TRP A 133 0.16 2.87 -20.70
CA TRP A 133 1.61 2.75 -20.83
C TRP A 133 2.07 2.39 -22.23
N CYS A 134 1.39 1.48 -22.93
CA CYS A 134 1.70 1.16 -24.33
C CYS A 134 1.61 2.41 -25.23
N ARG A 135 0.60 3.25 -25.02
CA ARG A 135 0.44 4.51 -25.77
C ARG A 135 1.51 5.55 -25.40
N PHE A 136 1.85 5.66 -24.12
CA PHE A 136 2.88 6.57 -23.62
C PHE A 136 4.26 6.23 -24.21
N PHE A 137 4.69 4.97 -24.09
CA PHE A 137 6.00 4.52 -24.57
C PHE A 137 6.07 4.37 -26.09
N GLY A 138 4.93 4.32 -26.80
CA GLY A 138 4.90 4.45 -28.25
C GLY A 138 5.27 5.84 -28.77
N LEU A 139 5.34 6.86 -27.90
CA LEU A 139 5.65 8.25 -28.25
C LEU A 139 6.85 8.82 -27.51
N ILE A 140 7.05 8.39 -26.26
CA ILE A 140 8.05 8.93 -25.35
C ILE A 140 9.04 7.82 -25.02
N GLU A 141 10.29 8.04 -25.41
CA GLU A 141 11.41 7.22 -24.96
C GLU A 141 12.06 7.84 -23.73
N ARG A 142 12.57 6.99 -22.84
CA ARG A 142 13.33 7.44 -21.69
C ARG A 142 14.74 7.83 -22.10
N TYR A 143 15.13 9.05 -21.73
CA TYR A 143 16.45 9.60 -22.03
C TYR A 143 17.60 8.90 -21.29
N ASP A 144 17.31 8.24 -20.16
CA ASP A 144 18.30 7.55 -19.33
C ASP A 144 18.55 6.08 -19.73
N LYS A 145 18.22 5.73 -20.98
CA LYS A 145 18.65 4.49 -21.65
C LYS A 145 20.00 4.66 -22.34
#